data_AF-A0A661NKY6-F1
#
_entry.id   AF-A0A661NKY6-F1
#
_cell.length_a   1.000
_cell.length_b   1.000
_cell.length_c   1.000
_cell.angle_alpha   90.00
_cell.angle_beta   90.00
_cell.angle_gamma   90.00
#
_symmetry.space_group_name_H-M   'P 1'
#
loop_
_entity.id
_entity.type
_entity.pdbx_description
1 polymer ?
#
loop_
_entity_poly.entity_id
_entity_poly.type
_entity_poly.pdbx_seq_one_letter_code
_entity_poly.pdbx_strand_id
1 'polypeptide(L)'
;MDEALESASAGRLHWFSRLASLGYLSFVFFLPLVLFMGVRSWPMIFLWFGGSLAAAALSYAVGALKLGPRSVVAVAVISCVALGTTAAMFGPLVLTPALIGMNITGFAITLSGLHRRLAVGAGIATVVVTMALGLAGVLPGGYQFTDGGMVILPGSVELPAIPAMLLLALASLVSMWMPVHLVARLRDELQEAERRVLLHNWHLGELLPGGRRGSASSDDPPNGDR
;
A
#
# COMPACT_ATOMS: atom_id res chain seq x y z
N MET A 1 16.82 -19.10 -15.24
CA MET A 1 15.94 -17.90 -15.33
C MET A 1 15.04 -17.80 -14.11
N ASP A 2 14.42 -18.91 -13.69
CA ASP A 2 13.53 -18.95 -12.52
C ASP A 2 14.21 -18.57 -11.19
N GLU A 3 15.43 -19.06 -10.91
CA GLU A 3 16.16 -18.69 -9.69
C GLU A 3 16.47 -17.18 -9.60
N ALA A 4 16.76 -16.53 -10.73
CA ALA A 4 17.01 -15.08 -10.76
C ALA A 4 15.72 -14.29 -10.48
N LEU A 5 14.58 -14.72 -11.04
CA LEU A 5 13.27 -14.14 -10.76
C LEU A 5 12.87 -14.33 -9.29
N GLU A 6 13.16 -15.51 -8.72
CA GLU A 6 12.89 -15.81 -7.33
C GLU A 6 13.73 -14.95 -6.38
N SER A 7 15.03 -14.79 -6.64
CA SER A 7 15.92 -13.91 -5.86
C SER A 7 15.48 -12.43 -5.90
N ALA A 8 15.02 -11.94 -7.06
CA ALA A 8 14.51 -10.58 -7.22
C ALA A 8 13.16 -10.37 -6.52
N SER A 9 12.36 -11.43 -6.36
CA SER A 9 11.12 -11.40 -5.57
C SER A 9 11.41 -11.35 -4.06
N ALA A 10 12.39 -12.12 -3.60
CA ALA A 10 12.78 -12.15 -2.19
C ALA A 10 13.35 -10.80 -1.71
N GLY A 11 14.22 -10.17 -2.50
CA GLY A 11 14.79 -8.86 -2.17
C GLY A 11 13.73 -7.76 -2.00
N ARG A 12 12.72 -7.74 -2.87
CA ARG A 12 11.60 -6.78 -2.80
C ARG A 12 10.74 -6.98 -1.54
N LEU A 13 10.48 -8.24 -1.16
CA LEU A 13 9.72 -8.57 0.03
C LEU A 13 10.40 -8.02 1.31
N HIS A 14 11.71 -8.17 1.43
CA HIS A 14 12.45 -7.68 2.60
C HIS A 14 12.44 -6.16 2.74
N TRP A 15 12.66 -5.43 1.64
CA TRP A 15 12.58 -3.97 1.65
C TRP A 15 11.17 -3.50 2.00
N PHE A 16 10.15 -4.13 1.41
CA PHE A 16 8.76 -3.82 1.69
C PHE A 16 8.39 -4.08 3.16
N SER A 17 8.82 -5.21 3.74
CA SER A 17 8.58 -5.51 5.17
C SER A 17 9.15 -4.47 6.11
N ARG A 18 10.33 -3.90 5.81
CA ARG A 18 10.92 -2.81 6.62
C ARG A 18 10.14 -1.52 6.47
N LEU A 19 9.76 -1.16 5.25
CA LEU A 19 8.97 0.04 4.98
C LEU A 19 7.58 -0.05 5.63
N ALA A 20 6.94 -1.21 5.54
CA ALA A 20 5.65 -1.48 6.17
C ALA A 20 5.75 -1.40 7.71
N SER A 21 6.77 -2.02 8.31
CA SER A 21 7.03 -1.93 9.76
C SER A 21 7.22 -0.47 10.22
N LEU A 22 8.02 0.32 9.48
CA LEU A 22 8.18 1.76 9.73
C LEU A 22 6.86 2.52 9.57
N GLY A 23 6.06 2.17 8.55
CA GLY A 23 4.73 2.73 8.34
C GLY A 23 3.79 2.48 9.52
N TYR A 24 3.75 1.27 10.05
CA TYR A 24 2.93 0.96 11.23
C TYR A 24 3.46 1.62 12.52
N LEU A 25 4.77 1.68 12.70
CA LEU A 25 5.38 2.41 13.82
C LEU A 25 5.09 3.91 13.74
N SER A 26 4.92 4.46 12.53
CA SER A 26 4.51 5.86 12.37
C SER A 26 3.18 6.18 13.04
N PHE A 27 2.27 5.19 13.18
CA PHE A 27 1.01 5.39 13.90
C PHE A 27 1.20 5.74 15.37
N VAL A 28 2.27 5.25 16.01
CA VAL A 28 2.61 5.60 17.39
C VAL A 28 2.87 7.11 17.54
N PHE A 29 3.38 7.78 16.50
CA PHE A 29 3.54 9.24 16.52
C PHE A 29 2.22 10.01 16.53
N PHE A 30 1.11 9.39 16.09
CA PHE A 30 -0.22 9.99 16.19
C PHE A 30 -0.84 9.80 17.59
N LEU A 31 -0.27 8.96 18.46
CA LEU A 31 -0.81 8.68 19.79
C LEU A 31 -0.97 9.95 20.65
N PRO A 32 0.03 10.85 20.79
CA PRO A 32 -0.13 12.06 21.58
C PRO A 32 -1.27 12.95 21.06
N LEU A 33 -1.43 13.02 19.74
CA LEU A 33 -2.49 13.79 19.11
C LEU A 33 -3.87 13.18 19.38
N VAL A 34 -3.98 11.85 19.32
CA VAL A 34 -5.22 11.11 19.64
C VAL A 34 -5.58 11.25 21.12
N LEU A 35 -4.60 11.19 22.02
CA LEU A 35 -4.81 11.44 23.45
C LEU A 35 -5.24 12.89 23.71
N PHE A 36 -4.64 13.84 23.00
CA PHE A 36 -5.00 15.26 23.08
C PHE A 36 -6.41 15.55 22.52
N MET A 37 -6.91 14.71 21.61
CA MET A 37 -8.29 14.77 21.13
C MET A 37 -9.34 14.28 22.13
N GLY A 38 -8.94 13.73 23.28
CA GLY A 38 -9.86 13.13 24.25
C GLY A 38 -10.34 11.75 23.80
N VAL A 39 -10.09 10.73 24.62
CA VAL A 39 -10.47 9.33 24.34
C VAL A 39 -11.80 9.02 25.02
N ARG A 40 -12.81 8.64 24.22
CA ARG A 40 -14.12 8.19 24.71
C ARG A 40 -14.18 6.68 24.90
N SER A 41 -13.46 5.91 24.09
CA SER A 41 -13.44 4.44 24.12
C SER A 41 -12.02 3.88 24.08
N TRP A 42 -11.46 3.59 25.25
CA TRP A 42 -10.14 2.96 25.40
C TRP A 42 -10.00 1.62 24.69
N PRO A 43 -11.01 0.71 24.68
CA PRO A 43 -10.90 -0.55 23.95
C PRO A 43 -10.61 -0.38 22.46
N MET A 44 -11.23 0.61 21.80
CA MET A 44 -11.00 0.89 20.38
C MET A 44 -9.60 1.45 20.13
N ILE A 45 -9.10 2.31 21.02
CA ILE A 45 -7.73 2.82 20.97
C ILE A 45 -6.72 1.67 21.13
N PHE A 46 -6.90 0.80 22.13
CA PHE A 46 -6.04 -0.36 22.30
C PHE A 46 -6.11 -1.34 21.12
N LEU A 47 -7.29 -1.54 20.55
CA LEU A 47 -7.46 -2.41 19.38
C LEU A 47 -6.72 -1.83 18.16
N TRP A 48 -6.78 -0.52 17.95
CA TRP A 48 -6.07 0.15 16.87
C TRP A 48 -4.55 0.12 17.04
N PHE A 49 -4.04 0.60 18.19
CA PHE A 49 -2.60 0.67 18.45
C PHE A 49 -2.00 -0.72 18.64
N GLY A 50 -2.68 -1.60 19.38
CA GLY A 50 -2.27 -2.99 19.57
C GLY A 50 -2.29 -3.77 18.26
N GLY A 51 -3.34 -3.61 17.45
CA GLY A 51 -3.43 -4.20 16.12
C GLY A 51 -2.34 -3.68 15.17
N SER A 52 -2.04 -2.38 15.20
CA SER A 52 -0.96 -1.78 14.41
C SER A 52 0.42 -2.28 14.85
N LEU A 53 0.66 -2.42 16.16
CA LEU A 53 1.91 -2.95 16.69
C LEU A 53 2.07 -4.44 16.36
N ALA A 54 0.99 -5.22 16.45
CA ALA A 54 0.97 -6.62 16.03
C ALA A 54 1.25 -6.75 14.52
N ALA A 55 0.67 -5.90 13.69
CA ALA A 55 0.95 -5.84 12.26
C ALA A 55 2.42 -5.45 11.98
N ALA A 56 2.98 -4.50 12.74
CA ALA A 56 4.40 -4.12 12.65
C ALA A 56 5.34 -5.28 13.02
N ALA A 57 5.07 -5.95 14.13
CA ALA A 57 5.84 -7.09 14.62
C ALA A 57 5.78 -8.27 13.64
N LEU A 58 4.58 -8.59 13.13
CA LEU A 58 4.41 -9.66 12.16
C LEU A 58 5.05 -9.31 10.81
N SER A 59 4.94 -8.06 10.35
CA SER A 59 5.63 -7.58 9.14
C SER A 59 7.15 -7.71 9.26
N TYR A 60 7.70 -7.35 10.43
CA TYR A 60 9.11 -7.52 10.74
C TYR A 60 9.50 -9.00 10.78
N ALA A 61 8.72 -9.85 11.45
CA ALA A 61 8.98 -11.29 11.54
C ALA A 61 8.93 -11.98 10.17
N VAL A 62 7.97 -11.60 9.30
CA VAL A 62 7.92 -12.09 7.92
C VAL A 62 9.21 -11.76 7.16
N GLY A 63 9.71 -10.53 7.32
CA GLY A 63 10.96 -10.10 6.71
C GLY A 63 12.20 -10.75 7.32
N ALA A 64 12.25 -10.93 8.65
CA ALA A 64 13.40 -11.49 9.35
C ALA A 64 13.49 -13.02 9.19
N LEU A 65 12.36 -13.72 9.23
CA LEU A 65 12.26 -15.18 9.20
C LEU A 65 11.98 -15.74 7.80
N LYS A 66 11.91 -14.89 6.76
CA LYS A 66 11.63 -15.28 5.37
C LYS A 66 10.34 -16.12 5.24
N LEU A 67 9.28 -15.70 5.94
CA LEU A 67 8.01 -16.43 5.94
C LEU A 67 7.33 -16.37 4.57
N GLY A 68 6.61 -17.43 4.21
CA GLY A 68 5.98 -17.56 2.91
C GLY A 68 4.79 -16.63 2.65
N PRO A 69 4.22 -16.64 1.43
CA PRO A 69 3.15 -15.72 1.00
C PRO A 69 1.88 -15.76 1.86
N ARG A 70 1.57 -16.90 2.49
CA ARG A 70 0.42 -17.04 3.41
C ARG A 70 0.55 -16.14 4.63
N SER A 71 1.75 -16.00 5.18
CA SER A 71 2.03 -15.12 6.32
C SER A 71 1.86 -13.65 5.92
N VAL A 72 2.25 -13.27 4.70
CA VAL A 72 2.03 -11.91 4.17
C VAL A 72 0.53 -11.60 4.05
N VAL A 73 -0.28 -12.56 3.58
CA VAL A 73 -1.75 -12.40 3.55
C VAL A 73 -2.32 -12.27 4.97
N ALA A 74 -1.83 -13.04 5.94
CA ALA A 74 -2.24 -12.90 7.34
C ALA A 74 -1.92 -11.50 7.88
N VAL A 75 -0.74 -10.95 7.59
CA VAL A 75 -0.40 -9.55 7.92
C VAL A 75 -1.37 -8.58 7.25
N ALA A 76 -1.70 -8.79 5.96
CA ALA A 76 -2.64 -7.94 5.24
C ALA A 76 -4.03 -7.93 5.89
N VAL A 77 -4.54 -9.09 6.30
CA VAL A 77 -5.83 -9.19 6.98
C VAL A 77 -5.80 -8.53 8.36
N ILE A 78 -4.80 -8.85 9.19
CA ILE A 78 -4.65 -8.28 10.54
C ILE A 78 -4.53 -6.76 10.48
N SER A 79 -3.71 -6.25 9.56
CA SER A 79 -3.55 -4.81 9.37
C SER A 79 -4.83 -4.14 8.86
N CYS A 80 -5.58 -4.78 7.95
CA CYS A 80 -6.87 -4.25 7.53
C CYS A 80 -7.85 -4.16 8.70
N VAL A 81 -7.94 -5.20 9.54
CA VAL A 81 -8.79 -5.16 10.75
C VAL A 81 -8.36 -4.02 11.68
N ALA A 82 -7.06 -3.89 11.95
CA ALA A 82 -6.53 -2.80 12.75
C ALA A 82 -6.87 -1.42 12.16
N LEU A 83 -6.68 -1.22 10.86
CA LEU A 83 -7.03 0.02 10.18
C LEU A 83 -8.55 0.25 10.13
N GLY A 84 -9.35 -0.80 10.05
CA GLY A 84 -10.82 -0.73 10.08
C GLY A 84 -11.35 -0.12 11.38
N THR A 85 -10.63 -0.27 12.50
CA THR A 85 -11.00 0.37 13.77
C THR A 85 -10.99 1.90 13.71
N THR A 86 -10.27 2.50 12.75
CA THR A 86 -10.32 3.96 12.53
C THR A 86 -11.71 4.44 12.13
N ALA A 87 -12.56 3.56 11.60
CA ALA A 87 -13.96 3.87 11.30
C ALA A 87 -14.75 4.19 12.57
N ALA A 88 -14.40 3.58 13.70
CA ALA A 88 -14.99 3.87 15.01
C ALA A 88 -14.49 5.20 15.61
N MET A 89 -13.45 5.80 15.03
CA MET A 89 -12.87 7.06 15.49
C MET A 89 -13.41 8.25 14.69
N PHE A 90 -13.36 8.14 13.35
CA PHE A 90 -13.64 9.25 12.42
C PHE A 90 -14.81 8.97 11.47
N GLY A 91 -15.46 7.82 11.61
CA GLY A 91 -16.43 7.30 10.65
C GLY A 91 -15.78 6.53 9.49
N PRO A 92 -16.53 5.64 8.82
CA PRO A 92 -16.00 4.67 7.86
C PRO A 92 -15.49 5.26 6.53
N LEU A 93 -15.84 6.51 6.20
CA LEU A 93 -15.55 7.12 4.90
C LEU A 93 -14.55 8.28 4.95
N VAL A 94 -14.10 8.69 6.14
CA VAL A 94 -13.20 9.85 6.29
C VAL A 94 -11.75 9.42 6.11
N LEU A 95 -11.22 8.65 7.07
CA LEU A 95 -9.81 8.29 7.09
C LEU A 95 -9.56 6.83 6.70
N THR A 96 -10.51 5.95 7.05
CA THR A 96 -10.39 4.50 6.87
C THR A 96 -10.10 4.07 5.44
N PRO A 97 -10.79 4.59 4.39
CA PRO A 97 -10.54 4.14 3.02
C PRO A 97 -9.15 4.55 2.52
N ALA A 98 -8.68 5.75 2.88
CA ALA A 98 -7.36 6.24 2.49
C ALA A 98 -6.24 5.37 3.10
N LEU A 99 -6.35 5.05 4.39
CA LEU A 99 -5.38 4.19 5.07
C LEU A 99 -5.39 2.76 4.53
N ILE A 100 -6.58 2.20 4.27
CA ILE A 100 -6.70 0.86 3.67
C ILE A 100 -6.12 0.87 2.25
N GLY A 101 -6.41 1.89 1.44
CA GLY A 101 -5.86 2.03 0.09
C GLY A 101 -4.33 2.07 0.09
N MET A 102 -3.74 2.88 0.98
CA MET A 102 -2.30 2.93 1.21
C MET A 102 -1.74 1.56 1.58
N ASN A 103 -2.37 0.87 2.52
CA ASN A 103 -1.94 -0.45 2.98
C ASN A 103 -1.98 -1.51 1.87
N ILE A 104 -3.12 -1.61 1.18
CA ILE A 104 -3.35 -2.59 0.11
C ILE A 104 -2.45 -2.32 -1.09
N THR A 105 -2.12 -1.07 -1.41
CA THR A 105 -1.17 -0.75 -2.49
C THR A 105 0.18 -1.43 -2.26
N GLY A 106 0.67 -1.42 -1.02
CA GLY A 106 1.90 -2.10 -0.66
C GLY A 106 1.85 -3.62 -0.86
N PHE A 107 0.76 -4.24 -0.41
CA PHE A 107 0.54 -5.68 -0.62
C PHE A 107 0.32 -6.02 -2.09
N ALA A 108 -0.31 -5.15 -2.87
CA ALA A 108 -0.58 -5.38 -4.29
C ALA A 108 0.70 -5.37 -5.15
N ILE A 109 1.71 -4.59 -4.74
CA ILE A 109 3.04 -4.56 -5.35
C ILE A 109 3.83 -5.83 -5.01
N THR A 110 3.69 -6.31 -3.77
CA THR A 110 4.52 -7.40 -3.25
C THR A 110 3.97 -8.79 -3.56
N LEU A 111 2.64 -8.95 -3.57
CA LEU A 111 1.97 -10.22 -3.80
C LEU A 111 1.62 -10.42 -5.27
N SER A 112 1.59 -11.69 -5.69
CA SER A 112 1.17 -12.09 -7.04
C SER A 112 -0.06 -13.01 -7.01
N GLY A 113 -0.72 -13.14 -8.17
CA GLY A 113 -1.79 -14.12 -8.39
C GLY A 113 -2.95 -14.03 -7.39
N LEU A 114 -3.30 -15.19 -6.81
CA LEU A 114 -4.41 -15.32 -5.86
C LEU A 114 -4.17 -14.55 -4.56
N HIS A 115 -2.96 -14.56 -4.00
CA HIS A 115 -2.64 -13.88 -2.75
C HIS A 115 -2.87 -12.36 -2.85
N ARG A 116 -2.53 -11.77 -4.01
CA ARG A 116 -2.84 -10.37 -4.31
C ARG A 116 -4.35 -10.10 -4.29
N ARG A 117 -5.14 -10.95 -4.96
CA ARG A 117 -6.60 -10.83 -5.00
C ARG A 117 -7.21 -10.96 -3.60
N LEU A 118 -6.69 -11.87 -2.77
CA LEU A 118 -7.12 -12.04 -1.38
C LEU A 118 -6.81 -10.80 -0.53
N ALA A 119 -5.61 -10.23 -0.64
CA ALA A 119 -5.25 -9.01 0.09
C ALA A 119 -6.12 -7.82 -0.33
N VAL A 120 -6.29 -7.60 -1.64
CA VAL A 120 -7.17 -6.54 -2.17
C VAL A 120 -8.62 -6.76 -1.73
N GLY A 121 -9.11 -8.00 -1.83
CA GLY A 121 -10.44 -8.38 -1.37
C GLY A 121 -10.64 -8.13 0.13
N ALA A 122 -9.64 -8.42 0.96
CA ALA A 122 -9.68 -8.14 2.39
C ALA A 122 -9.79 -6.63 2.69
N GLY A 123 -9.07 -5.78 1.95
CA GLY A 123 -9.19 -4.32 2.10
C GLY A 123 -10.56 -3.80 1.70
N ILE A 124 -11.08 -4.23 0.55
CA ILE A 124 -12.43 -3.87 0.09
C ILE A 124 -13.48 -4.35 1.10
N ALA A 125 -13.40 -5.62 1.52
CA ALA A 125 -14.29 -6.20 2.50
C ALA A 125 -14.24 -5.41 3.82
N THR A 126 -13.07 -4.95 4.25
CA THR A 126 -12.93 -4.14 5.45
C THR A 126 -13.69 -2.82 5.33
N VAL A 127 -13.55 -2.09 4.21
CA VAL A 127 -14.29 -0.83 4.00
C VAL A 127 -15.80 -1.06 3.96
N VAL A 128 -16.25 -2.12 3.27
CA VAL A 128 -17.67 -2.47 3.17
C VAL A 128 -18.22 -2.87 4.54
N VAL A 129 -17.49 -3.69 5.29
CA VAL A 129 -17.89 -4.16 6.63
C VAL A 129 -17.93 -2.99 7.61
N THR A 130 -16.94 -2.10 7.64
CA THR A 130 -16.97 -0.94 8.54
C THR A 130 -18.10 0.03 8.18
N MET A 131 -18.38 0.20 6.89
CA MET A 131 -19.53 0.98 6.43
C MET A 131 -20.85 0.35 6.86
N ALA A 132 -21.03 -0.96 6.67
CA ALA A 132 -22.22 -1.68 7.08
C ALA A 132 -22.43 -1.64 8.60
N LEU A 133 -21.37 -1.85 9.39
CA LEU A 133 -21.42 -1.74 10.85
C LEU A 133 -21.72 -0.31 11.33
N GLY A 134 -21.22 0.70 10.61
CA GLY A 134 -21.54 2.11 10.87
C GLY A 134 -23.01 2.42 10.59
N LEU A 135 -23.56 1.96 9.45
CA LEU A 135 -24.97 2.12 9.11
C LEU A 135 -25.91 1.36 10.04
N ALA A 136 -25.48 0.22 10.56
CA ALA A 136 -26.20 -0.55 11.56
C ALA A 136 -26.12 0.05 12.98
N GLY A 137 -25.36 1.12 13.20
CA GLY A 137 -25.18 1.74 14.52
C GLY A 137 -24.35 0.91 15.50
N VAL A 138 -23.58 -0.08 15.02
CA VAL A 138 -22.73 -0.95 15.85
C VAL A 138 -21.44 -0.25 16.22
N LEU A 139 -20.87 0.55 15.30
CA LEU A 139 -19.67 1.34 15.58
C LEU A 139 -20.03 2.64 16.31
N PRO A 140 -19.22 3.05 17.30
CA PRO A 140 -19.41 4.35 17.93
C PRO A 140 -19.13 5.48 16.94
N GLY A 141 -19.93 6.54 17.03
CA GLY A 141 -19.87 7.70 16.12
C GLY A 141 -20.89 7.57 14.99
N GLY A 142 -20.60 8.22 13.85
CA GLY A 142 -21.45 8.12 12.67
C GLY A 142 -21.48 9.41 11.84
N TYR A 143 -22.37 9.41 10.84
CA TYR A 143 -22.64 10.58 10.02
C TYR A 143 -24.08 11.02 10.24
N GLN A 144 -24.25 12.30 10.52
CA GLN A 144 -25.55 12.92 10.50
C GLN A 144 -25.66 13.79 9.25
N PHE A 145 -26.60 13.46 8.38
CA PHE A 145 -26.95 14.28 7.23
C PHE A 145 -28.02 15.28 7.66
N THR A 146 -27.71 16.56 7.49
CA THR A 146 -28.60 17.69 7.76
C THR A 146 -28.78 18.49 6.47
N ASP A 147 -29.76 19.40 6.43
CA ASP A 147 -30.01 20.22 5.23
C ASP A 147 -28.80 21.06 4.80
N GLY A 148 -27.91 21.40 5.75
CA GLY A 148 -26.70 22.21 5.51
C GLY A 148 -25.43 21.42 5.27
N GLY A 149 -25.46 20.08 5.36
CA GLY A 149 -24.30 19.24 5.11
C GLY A 149 -24.22 17.97 5.96
N MET A 150 -23.07 17.31 5.85
CA MET A 150 -22.73 16.09 6.57
C MET A 150 -21.89 16.41 7.81
N VAL A 151 -22.41 16.08 8.99
CA VAL A 151 -21.72 16.24 10.27
C VAL A 151 -21.12 14.90 10.68
N ILE A 152 -19.83 14.91 11.00
CA ILE A 152 -19.11 13.75 11.54
C ILE A 152 -19.31 13.75 13.05
N LEU A 153 -19.95 12.72 13.58
CA LEU A 153 -20.21 12.61 15.01
C LEU A 153 -18.99 12.00 15.74
N PRO A 154 -18.66 12.46 16.95
CA PRO A 154 -17.56 11.90 17.72
C PRO A 154 -17.84 10.43 18.08
N GLY A 155 -16.95 9.53 17.67
CA GLY A 155 -17.01 8.11 18.01
C GLY A 155 -16.17 7.80 19.24
N SER A 156 -15.02 7.16 19.01
CA SER A 156 -14.08 6.74 20.05
C SER A 156 -13.20 7.89 20.58
N VAL A 157 -13.28 9.07 19.98
CA VAL A 157 -12.56 10.31 20.36
C VAL A 157 -13.50 11.51 20.36
N GLU A 158 -13.18 12.60 21.08
CA GLU A 158 -14.09 13.76 21.24
C GLU A 158 -14.09 14.75 20.05
N LEU A 159 -13.18 14.58 19.08
CA LEU A 159 -13.04 15.42 17.89
C LEU A 159 -12.98 16.96 18.16
N PRO A 160 -12.12 17.48 19.06
CA PRO A 160 -11.94 18.92 19.19
C PRO A 160 -11.36 19.49 17.89
N ALA A 161 -11.83 20.67 17.48
CA ALA A 161 -11.58 21.22 16.15
C ALA A 161 -10.10 21.27 15.76
N ILE A 162 -9.24 21.88 16.61
CA ILE A 162 -7.82 22.06 16.30
C ILE A 162 -7.08 20.73 16.15
N PRO A 163 -7.07 19.82 17.14
CA PRO A 163 -6.34 18.57 17.00
C PRO A 163 -6.94 17.62 15.96
N ALA A 164 -8.26 17.64 15.75
CA ALA A 164 -8.89 16.89 14.67
C ALA A 164 -8.41 17.38 13.29
N MET A 165 -8.38 18.70 13.06
CA MET A 165 -7.88 19.27 11.81
C MET A 165 -6.41 18.94 11.58
N LEU A 166 -5.56 19.07 12.61
CA LEU A 166 -4.14 18.72 12.51
C LEU A 166 -3.93 17.25 12.18
N LEU A 167 -4.67 16.36 12.84
CA LEU A 167 -4.59 14.92 12.60
C LEU A 167 -5.02 14.58 11.18
N LEU A 168 -6.18 15.09 10.74
CA LEU A 168 -6.71 14.82 9.41
C LEU A 168 -5.82 15.40 8.32
N ALA A 169 -5.27 16.59 8.49
CA ALA A 169 -4.32 17.19 7.56
C ALA A 169 -3.05 16.33 7.44
N LEU A 170 -2.43 15.97 8.57
CA LEU A 170 -1.22 15.16 8.59
C LEU A 170 -1.48 13.77 7.99
N ALA A 171 -2.56 13.12 8.40
CA ALA A 171 -2.91 11.79 7.91
C ALA A 171 -3.23 11.80 6.41
N SER A 172 -3.89 12.85 5.91
CA SER A 172 -4.13 13.04 4.47
C SER A 172 -2.82 13.20 3.70
N LEU A 173 -1.92 14.06 4.16
CA LEU A 173 -0.60 14.26 3.54
C LEU A 173 0.20 12.96 3.48
N VAL A 174 0.25 12.21 4.59
CA VAL A 174 0.94 10.92 4.66
C VAL A 174 0.28 9.90 3.71
N SER A 175 -1.05 9.81 3.72
CA SER A 175 -1.80 8.87 2.88
C SER A 175 -1.64 9.14 1.39
N MET A 176 -1.40 10.39 1.00
CA MET A 176 -1.15 10.78 -0.39
C MET A 176 0.32 10.56 -0.77
N TRP A 177 1.25 10.95 0.10
CA TRP A 177 2.68 10.89 -0.18
C TRP A 177 3.21 9.45 -0.24
N MET A 178 2.81 8.60 0.70
CA MET A 178 3.32 7.22 0.83
C MET A 178 3.10 6.35 -0.43
N PRO A 179 1.88 6.19 -0.97
CA PRO A 179 1.67 5.35 -2.15
C PRO A 179 2.35 5.93 -3.40
N VAL A 180 2.37 7.27 -3.55
CA VAL A 180 3.08 7.93 -4.66
C VAL A 180 4.57 7.63 -4.61
N HIS A 181 5.19 7.78 -3.43
CA HIS A 181 6.62 7.51 -3.25
C HIS A 181 6.95 6.02 -3.49
N LEU A 182 6.11 5.11 -3.01
CA LEU A 182 6.26 3.68 -3.20
C LEU A 182 6.18 3.28 -4.68
N VAL A 183 5.21 3.82 -5.42
CA VAL A 183 5.05 3.55 -6.86
C VAL A 183 6.17 4.19 -7.68
N ALA A 184 6.62 5.40 -7.33
CA ALA A 184 7.77 6.04 -7.98
C ALA A 184 9.03 5.17 -7.86
N ARG A 185 9.37 4.75 -6.63
CA ARG A 185 10.46 3.81 -6.35
C ARG A 185 10.38 2.53 -7.19
N LEU A 186 9.19 1.91 -7.25
CA LEU A 186 8.99 0.70 -8.03
C LEU A 186 9.21 0.94 -9.54
N ARG A 187 8.76 2.07 -10.06
CA ARG A 187 8.96 2.44 -11.47
C ARG A 187 10.44 2.68 -11.77
N ASP A 188 11.16 3.37 -10.90
CA ASP A 188 12.59 3.62 -11.07
C ASP A 188 13.38 2.29 -11.10
N GLU A 189 13.05 1.35 -10.21
CA GLU A 189 13.65 0.01 -10.18
C GLU A 189 13.34 -0.81 -11.44
N LEU A 190 12.11 -0.70 -11.95
CA LEU A 190 11.70 -1.37 -13.19
C LEU A 190 12.43 -0.81 -14.41
N GLN A 191 12.50 0.51 -14.53
CA GLN A 191 13.20 1.18 -15.64
C GLN A 191 14.68 0.82 -15.67
N GLU A 192 15.32 0.76 -14.51
CA GLU A 192 16.72 0.35 -14.41
C GLU A 192 16.91 -1.15 -14.76
N ALA A 193 15.96 -2.01 -14.39
CA ALA A 193 15.99 -3.41 -14.81
C ALA A 193 15.81 -3.56 -16.33
N GLU A 194 14.86 -2.84 -16.94
CA GLU A 194 14.64 -2.81 -18.39
C GLU A 194 15.89 -2.33 -19.13
N ARG A 195 16.53 -1.26 -18.64
CA ARG A 195 17.79 -0.74 -19.20
C ARG A 195 18.88 -1.81 -19.21
N ARG A 196 19.04 -2.57 -18.12
CA ARG A 196 20.03 -3.66 -18.05
C ARG A 196 19.73 -4.78 -19.04
N VAL A 197 18.46 -5.15 -19.22
CA VAL A 197 18.05 -6.17 -20.21
C VAL A 197 18.34 -5.69 -21.63
N LEU A 198 18.02 -4.44 -21.95
CA LEU A 198 18.31 -3.86 -23.27
C LEU A 198 19.82 -3.81 -23.57
N LEU A 199 20.64 -3.42 -22.59
CA LEU A 199 22.10 -3.43 -22.73
C LEU A 199 22.66 -4.84 -22.92
N HIS A 200 22.13 -5.85 -22.21
CA HIS A 200 22.55 -7.24 -22.39
C HIS A 200 22.19 -7.77 -23.77
N ASN A 201 20.97 -7.50 -24.24
CA ASN A 201 20.54 -7.86 -25.60
C ASN A 201 21.37 -7.16 -26.67
N TRP A 202 21.77 -5.90 -26.43
CA TRP A 202 22.65 -5.17 -27.33
C TRP A 202 24.04 -5.83 -27.41
N HIS A 203 24.66 -6.19 -26.28
CA HIS A 203 25.94 -6.92 -26.28
C HIS A 203 25.84 -8.29 -26.96
N LEU A 204 24.75 -9.04 -26.74
CA LEU A 204 24.52 -10.32 -27.44
C LEU A 204 24.38 -10.13 -28.95
N GLY A 205 23.75 -9.04 -29.39
CA GLY A 205 23.64 -8.69 -30.80
C GLY A 205 24.99 -8.37 -31.45
N GLU A 206 25.89 -7.71 -30.72
CA GLU A 206 27.25 -7.39 -31.20
C GLU A 206 28.16 -8.63 -31.28
N LEU A 207 27.94 -9.62 -30.40
CA LEU A 207 28.71 -10.88 -30.38
C LEU A 207 28.27 -11.88 -31.47
N LEU A 208 27.12 -11.68 -32.12
CA LEU A 208 26.63 -12.54 -33.19
C LEU A 208 27.17 -12.04 -34.56
N PRO A 209 28.20 -12.68 -35.15
CA PRO A 209 28.79 -12.24 -36.41
C PRO A 209 27.81 -12.58 -37.54
N GLY A 210 27.01 -11.60 -37.99
CA GLY A 210 26.17 -11.76 -39.18
C GLY A 210 24.85 -10.97 -39.22
N GLY A 211 24.35 -10.47 -38.09
CA GLY A 211 22.97 -9.93 -38.02
C GLY A 211 22.74 -8.56 -38.67
N ARG A 212 23.78 -7.78 -38.97
CA ARG A 212 23.65 -6.37 -39.40
C ARG A 212 24.15 -6.05 -40.82
N ARG A 213 24.64 -7.05 -41.58
CA ARG A 213 25.14 -6.83 -42.96
C ARG A 213 24.10 -7.06 -44.07
N GLY A 214 22.84 -7.38 -43.75
CA GLY A 214 21.84 -7.79 -44.75
C GLY A 214 20.88 -6.74 -45.29
N SER A 215 20.79 -5.53 -44.70
CA SER A 215 19.75 -4.54 -45.07
C SER A 215 20.26 -3.30 -45.81
N ALA A 216 21.50 -3.33 -46.32
CA ALA A 216 22.13 -2.18 -46.98
C ALA A 216 22.55 -2.43 -48.45
N SER A 217 22.04 -3.48 -49.11
CA SER A 217 22.46 -3.81 -50.49
C SER A 217 21.30 -4.11 -51.46
N SER A 218 20.22 -3.33 -51.42
CA SER A 218 19.18 -3.33 -52.47
C SER A 218 18.84 -1.94 -53.01
N ASP A 219 19.74 -0.97 -52.87
CA ASP A 219 19.76 0.22 -53.74
C ASP A 219 20.66 -0.10 -54.94
N ASP A 220 20.18 -1.02 -55.79
CA ASP A 220 20.64 -1.10 -57.18
C ASP A 220 19.72 -0.14 -57.95
N PRO A 221 20.19 1.03 -58.41
CA PRO A 221 19.37 1.91 -59.24
C PRO A 221 19.02 1.16 -60.52
N PRO A 222 17.78 1.29 -61.06
CA PRO A 222 17.43 0.67 -62.32
C PRO A 222 18.37 1.21 -63.42
N ASN A 223 19.22 0.32 -63.92
CA ASN A 223 20.05 0.52 -65.10
C ASN A 223 19.12 0.72 -66.31
N GLY A 224 18.79 1.98 -66.59
CA GLY A 224 18.10 2.38 -67.81
C GLY A 224 19.13 2.59 -68.91
N ASP A 225 19.27 1.61 -69.80
CA ASP A 225 19.83 1.82 -71.12
C ASP A 225 19.21 0.84 -72.14
N ARG A 226 18.58 1.46 -73.17
CA ARG A 226 18.10 0.97 -74.48
C ARG A 226 16.67 0.45 -74.61
#